data_AF-E8T6G6-F1
#
_entry.id   AF-E8T6G6-F1
#
_cell.length_a   1.000
_cell.length_b   1.000
_cell.length_c   1.000
_cell.angle_alpha   90.00
_cell.angle_beta   90.00
_cell.angle_gamma   90.00
#
_symmetry.space_group_name_H-M   'P 1'
#
loop_
_entity.id
_entity.type
_entity.pdbx_description
1 polymer ?
#
loop_
_entity_poly.entity_id
_entity_poly.type
_entity_poly.pdbx_seq_one_letter_code
_entity_poly.pdbx_strand_id
1 'polypeptide(L)'
;MRRAVAILSLLAAGVLLNSCGQECEKVNYKEELGAFAKFHHLDHKKFIDEHGCIPCHKMNVEMSWADIEAAEKGSKKIIMPSKVTCHYCHNNPGVSPAPNAPTQCYICHFNMKEIEPADHKTGDWLKTHRFAYEAAPKKCSDCHRQRFCIECHERRDVIQHRYHPRNYEYTHSIEAAADPAKCGRCHRPGFCMECHTKGTWTR
;
A
#
# COMPACT_ATOMS: atom_id res chain seq x y z
N MET A 1 58.18 8.97 67.57
CA MET A 1 58.02 7.51 67.76
C MET A 1 56.69 7.09 67.14
N ARG A 2 56.78 6.13 66.22
CA ARG A 2 55.77 5.40 65.44
C ARG A 2 54.32 5.42 65.97
N ARG A 3 53.37 5.80 65.12
CA ARG A 3 52.09 5.06 64.94
C ARG A 3 51.72 5.05 63.46
N ALA A 4 51.44 3.85 62.99
CA ALA A 4 51.08 3.51 61.63
C ALA A 4 49.60 3.81 61.36
N VAL A 5 49.29 4.28 60.16
CA VAL A 5 48.04 3.99 59.46
C VAL A 5 48.41 3.64 58.03
N ALA A 6 48.28 2.35 57.72
CA ALA A 6 48.23 1.85 56.35
C ALA A 6 46.87 2.21 55.74
N ILE A 7 46.80 2.40 54.42
CA ILE A 7 45.91 1.64 53.51
C ILE A 7 46.06 2.19 52.08
N LEU A 8 46.67 1.33 51.26
CA LEU A 8 46.46 1.03 49.85
C LEU A 8 46.24 2.16 48.84
N SER A 9 47.28 2.36 48.03
CA SER A 9 47.18 2.59 46.59
C SER A 9 46.37 1.46 45.95
N LEU A 10 45.29 1.79 45.23
CA LEU A 10 44.71 0.94 44.19
C LEU A 10 43.92 1.81 43.22
N LEU A 11 44.54 2.01 42.05
CA LEU A 11 43.91 2.04 40.74
C LEU A 11 42.42 2.44 40.74
N ALA A 12 42.15 3.73 40.52
CA ALA A 12 40.87 4.15 39.95
C ALA A 12 40.83 3.67 38.49
N ALA A 13 40.60 2.35 38.35
CA ALA A 13 40.27 1.69 37.11
C ALA A 13 39.01 2.35 36.57
N GLY A 14 39.03 2.64 35.27
CA GLY A 14 37.90 3.20 34.55
C GLY A 14 36.63 2.41 34.85
N VAL A 15 35.70 3.06 35.55
CA VAL A 15 34.31 2.60 35.60
C VAL A 15 33.73 2.94 34.24
N LEU A 16 33.78 1.91 33.42
CA LEU A 16 33.31 1.80 32.07
C LEU A 16 31.91 2.39 31.89
N LEU A 17 31.78 3.17 30.82
CA LEU A 17 30.56 3.52 30.09
C LEU A 17 29.82 2.25 29.60
N ASN A 18 29.37 1.39 30.51
CA ASN A 18 28.74 0.10 30.18
C ASN A 18 27.27 0.01 30.63
N SER A 19 26.54 1.12 30.60
CA SER A 19 25.07 1.08 30.65
C SER A 19 24.42 0.81 29.29
N CYS A 20 25.22 0.56 28.24
CA CYS A 20 24.76 0.17 26.90
C CYS A 20 25.45 -1.14 26.45
N GLY A 21 25.58 -2.09 27.38
CA GLY A 21 26.34 -3.33 27.21
C GLY A 21 25.54 -4.62 27.40
N GLN A 22 24.21 -4.54 27.62
CA GLN A 22 23.38 -5.65 27.18
C GLN A 22 23.29 -5.52 25.67
N GLU A 23 23.61 -6.59 24.95
CA GLU A 23 23.31 -6.72 23.53
C GLU A 23 21.93 -6.11 23.31
N CYS A 24 21.87 -4.93 22.69
CA CYS A 24 20.63 -4.45 22.12
C CYS A 24 20.30 -5.51 21.08
N GLU A 25 19.52 -6.51 21.50
CA GLU A 25 18.87 -7.48 20.64
C GLU A 25 18.43 -6.68 19.44
N LYS A 26 18.92 -7.03 18.25
CA LYS A 26 18.69 -6.25 17.03
C LYS A 26 17.18 -6.24 16.83
N VAL A 27 16.54 -5.20 17.35
CA VAL A 27 15.10 -5.00 17.24
C VAL A 27 14.81 -5.08 15.77
N ASN A 28 14.09 -6.12 15.38
CA ASN A 28 13.71 -6.27 14.00
C ASN A 28 12.59 -5.25 13.78
N TYR A 29 12.96 -4.01 13.48
CA TYR A 29 12.01 -2.91 13.34
C TYR A 29 10.90 -3.22 12.30
N LYS A 30 11.17 -4.12 11.34
CA LYS A 30 10.18 -4.62 10.38
C LYS A 30 9.11 -5.49 11.05
N GLU A 31 9.50 -6.34 12.01
CA GLU A 31 8.58 -7.20 12.77
C GLU A 31 7.97 -6.48 13.98
N GLU A 32 8.71 -5.59 14.63
CA GLU A 32 8.32 -4.95 15.89
C GLU A 32 7.53 -3.64 15.72
N LEU A 33 7.74 -2.88 14.65
CA LEU A 33 7.06 -1.59 14.46
C LEU A 33 6.01 -1.60 13.33
N GLY A 34 6.15 -2.43 12.29
CA GLY A 34 5.15 -2.57 11.22
C GLY A 34 4.53 -1.24 10.76
N ALA A 35 3.19 -1.21 10.60
CA ALA A 35 2.43 0.00 10.26
C ALA A 35 2.40 1.06 11.40
N PHE A 36 2.83 0.71 12.61
CA PHE A 36 2.88 1.61 13.77
C PHE A 36 4.11 2.52 13.78
N ALA A 37 5.10 2.26 12.91
CA ALA A 37 6.31 3.07 12.79
C ALA A 37 6.05 4.56 12.45
N LYS A 38 4.85 4.89 11.94
CA LYS A 38 4.41 6.28 11.69
C LYS A 38 3.30 6.76 12.59
N PHE A 39 2.83 5.93 13.51
CA PHE A 39 1.85 6.39 14.46
C PHE A 39 2.50 7.39 15.41
N HIS A 40 2.01 8.63 15.40
CA HIS A 40 2.35 9.63 16.38
C HIS A 40 1.11 10.05 17.17
N HIS A 41 1.21 10.00 18.50
CA HIS A 41 0.17 10.52 19.39
C HIS A 41 -0.09 12.02 19.16
N LEU A 42 0.92 12.78 18.69
CA LEU A 42 0.76 14.20 18.36
C LEU A 42 -0.24 14.43 17.21
N ASP A 43 -0.17 13.61 16.17
CA ASP A 43 -1.10 13.71 15.03
C ASP A 43 -2.53 13.33 15.43
N HIS A 44 -2.68 12.51 16.48
CA HIS A 44 -3.96 12.07 17.02
C HIS A 44 -4.38 12.87 18.27
N LYS A 45 -3.61 13.88 18.67
CA LYS A 45 -3.76 14.56 19.97
C LYS A 45 -5.17 15.07 20.18
N LYS A 46 -5.73 15.77 19.18
CA LYS A 46 -7.08 16.31 19.25
C LYS A 46 -8.13 15.23 19.53
N PHE A 47 -8.02 14.09 18.85
CA PHE A 47 -8.94 12.97 19.04
C PHE A 47 -8.76 12.32 20.43
N ILE A 48 -7.52 12.18 20.88
CA ILE A 48 -7.19 11.62 22.19
C ILE A 48 -7.67 12.55 23.33
N ASP A 49 -7.52 13.86 23.17
CA ASP A 49 -8.00 14.84 24.15
C ASP A 49 -9.53 14.78 24.30
N GLU A 50 -10.24 14.48 23.21
CA GLU A 50 -11.72 14.43 23.17
C GLU A 50 -12.29 13.07 23.62
N HIS A 51 -11.67 11.95 23.25
CA HIS A 51 -12.22 10.61 23.44
C HIS A 51 -11.40 9.72 24.40
N GLY A 52 -10.27 10.23 24.89
CA GLY A 52 -9.36 9.51 25.77
C GLY A 52 -8.57 8.39 25.08
N CYS A 53 -7.95 7.53 25.90
CA CYS A 53 -7.06 6.45 25.43
C CYS A 53 -7.81 5.17 25.03
N ILE A 54 -9.01 4.97 25.58
CA ILE A 54 -9.79 3.72 25.47
C ILE A 54 -10.14 3.32 24.03
N PRO A 55 -10.46 4.26 23.10
CA PRO A 55 -10.75 3.90 21.71
C PRO A 55 -9.61 3.13 21.03
N CYS A 56 -8.37 3.34 21.47
CA CYS A 56 -7.19 2.65 20.94
C CYS A 56 -6.70 1.55 21.88
N HIS A 57 -6.65 1.82 23.18
CA HIS A 57 -6.09 0.92 24.18
C HIS A 57 -7.19 0.30 25.03
N LYS A 58 -7.37 -1.02 24.94
CA LYS A 58 -8.37 -1.75 25.74
C LYS A 58 -7.87 -1.96 27.18
N MET A 59 -7.75 -0.86 27.93
CA MET A 59 -7.20 -0.82 29.29
C MET A 59 -8.24 -1.09 30.38
N ASN A 60 -9.53 -1.17 30.03
CA ASN A 60 -10.61 -1.44 30.99
C ASN A 60 -10.82 -2.94 31.23
N VAL A 61 -9.75 -3.68 31.51
CA VAL A 61 -9.80 -5.12 31.80
C VAL A 61 -9.10 -5.37 33.13
N GLU A 62 -9.72 -6.15 34.02
CA GLU A 62 -9.02 -6.64 35.21
C GLU A 62 -7.87 -7.54 34.76
N MET A 63 -6.65 -7.20 35.20
CA MET A 63 -5.43 -7.87 34.79
C MET A 63 -4.95 -8.79 35.92
N SER A 64 -5.28 -10.08 35.81
CA SER A 64 -4.62 -11.14 36.58
C SER A 64 -3.79 -12.00 35.62
N TRP A 65 -2.54 -12.24 35.98
CA TRP A 65 -1.58 -12.98 35.15
C TRP A 65 -0.94 -14.09 35.98
N ALA A 66 -0.61 -15.20 35.33
CA ALA A 66 0.04 -16.33 35.98
C ALA A 66 1.49 -16.00 36.40
N ASP A 67 2.18 -15.16 35.64
CA ASP A 67 3.57 -14.76 35.82
C ASP A 67 3.88 -13.43 35.10
N ILE A 68 5.13 -12.97 35.23
CA ILE A 68 5.62 -11.71 34.64
C ILE A 68 5.64 -11.77 33.11
N GLU A 69 6.01 -12.91 32.52
CA GLU A 69 6.07 -13.07 31.06
C GLU A 69 4.67 -12.93 30.44
N ALA A 70 3.67 -13.56 31.06
CA ALA A 70 2.27 -13.43 30.68
C ALA A 70 1.77 -11.99 30.85
N ALA A 71 2.17 -11.32 31.93
CA ALA A 71 1.85 -9.91 32.16
C ALA A 71 2.45 -8.99 31.09
N GLU A 72 3.71 -9.21 30.70
CA GLU A 72 4.38 -8.44 29.64
C GLU A 72 3.71 -8.64 28.29
N LYS A 73 3.43 -9.89 27.91
CA LYS A 73 2.77 -10.23 26.64
C LYS A 73 1.34 -9.68 26.58
N GLY A 74 0.60 -9.75 27.69
CA GLY A 74 -0.74 -9.17 27.83
C GLY A 74 -0.72 -7.65 27.72
N SER A 75 0.18 -7.00 28.45
CA SER A 75 0.34 -5.54 28.46
C SER A 75 0.75 -5.00 27.09
N LYS A 76 1.69 -5.66 26.39
CA LYS A 76 2.10 -5.28 25.03
C LYS A 76 0.91 -5.25 24.07
N LYS A 77 -0.03 -6.20 24.15
CA LYS A 77 -1.24 -6.22 23.29
C LYS A 77 -2.24 -5.12 23.58
N ILE A 78 -2.27 -4.61 24.82
CA ILE A 78 -3.18 -3.54 25.23
C ILE A 78 -2.60 -2.17 24.85
N ILE A 79 -1.29 -2.02 25.06
CA ILE A 79 -0.56 -0.78 24.76
C ILE A 79 -0.31 -0.64 23.25
N MET A 80 -0.13 -1.74 22.52
CA MET A 80 0.02 -1.74 21.07
C MET A 80 -1.28 -2.23 20.41
N PRO A 81 -2.20 -1.31 20.03
CA PRO A 81 -3.42 -1.68 19.34
C PRO A 81 -3.14 -2.49 18.08
N SER A 82 -4.00 -3.46 17.77
CA SER A 82 -3.87 -4.23 16.53
C SER A 82 -4.17 -3.37 15.29
N LYS A 83 -3.76 -3.85 14.10
CA LYS A 83 -4.12 -3.24 12.81
C LYS A 83 -5.63 -3.02 12.62
N VAL A 84 -6.47 -3.83 13.27
CA VAL A 84 -7.93 -3.70 13.22
C VAL A 84 -8.38 -2.38 13.82
N THR A 85 -7.73 -1.92 14.90
CA THR A 85 -8.04 -0.65 15.56
C THR A 85 -7.79 0.53 14.62
N CYS A 86 -6.67 0.54 13.90
CA CYS A 86 -6.38 1.60 12.93
C CYS A 86 -7.40 1.60 11.77
N HIS A 87 -7.69 0.42 11.21
CA HIS A 87 -8.64 0.28 10.11
C HIS A 87 -10.09 0.61 10.50
N TYR A 88 -10.47 0.43 11.76
CA TYR A 88 -11.81 0.79 12.24
C TYR A 88 -12.15 2.26 12.00
N CYS A 89 -11.16 3.15 12.13
CA CYS A 89 -11.31 4.59 11.88
C CYS A 89 -10.89 5.00 10.46
N HIS A 90 -9.79 4.44 9.94
CA HIS A 90 -9.18 4.90 8.69
C HIS A 90 -9.60 4.12 7.44
N ASN A 91 -10.18 2.92 7.58
CA ASN A 91 -10.58 2.07 6.46
C ASN A 91 -12.06 1.65 6.53
N ASN A 92 -12.90 2.54 7.05
CA ASN A 92 -14.33 2.29 7.24
C ASN A 92 -15.20 3.50 6.84
N PRO A 93 -15.17 3.92 5.57
CA PRO A 93 -15.85 5.12 5.11
C PRO A 93 -17.37 5.00 5.31
N GLY A 94 -17.98 6.02 5.92
CA GLY A 94 -19.44 6.12 6.14
C GLY A 94 -19.93 5.68 7.53
N VAL A 95 -19.13 4.92 8.27
CA VAL A 95 -19.45 4.48 9.65
C VAL A 95 -18.28 4.67 10.62
N SER A 96 -17.19 5.28 10.16
CA SER A 96 -16.03 5.60 11.01
C SER A 96 -16.42 6.57 12.13
N PRO A 97 -15.98 6.32 13.37
CA PRO A 97 -16.12 7.27 14.47
C PRO A 97 -15.25 8.53 14.28
N ALA A 98 -14.32 8.52 13.32
CA ALA A 98 -13.43 9.62 12.98
C ALA A 98 -13.60 9.98 11.49
N PRO A 99 -14.66 10.71 11.10
CA PRO A 99 -14.97 10.97 9.69
C PRO A 99 -13.91 11.79 8.96
N ASN A 100 -13.11 12.56 9.69
CA ASN A 100 -12.02 13.39 9.14
C ASN A 100 -10.67 12.67 9.11
N ALA A 101 -10.61 11.39 9.51
CA ALA A 101 -9.37 10.63 9.50
C ALA A 101 -8.90 10.38 8.06
N PRO A 102 -7.61 10.53 7.76
CA PRO A 102 -7.09 10.27 6.42
C PRO A 102 -7.15 8.78 6.09
N THR A 103 -7.73 8.41 4.95
CA THR A 103 -8.03 7.02 4.60
C THR A 103 -7.07 6.43 3.55
N GLN A 104 -6.07 7.19 3.13
CA GLN A 104 -5.12 6.73 2.12
C GLN A 104 -4.16 5.70 2.72
N CYS A 105 -4.17 4.48 2.18
CA CYS A 105 -3.40 3.35 2.70
C CYS A 105 -1.90 3.64 2.84
N TYR A 106 -1.32 4.44 1.91
CA TYR A 106 0.11 4.78 1.88
C TYR A 106 0.59 5.63 3.07
N ILE A 107 -0.34 6.21 3.84
CA ILE A 107 0.00 6.99 5.04
C ILE A 107 0.55 6.06 6.13
N CYS A 108 0.09 4.81 6.16
CA CYS A 108 0.56 3.78 7.09
C CYS A 108 1.40 2.70 6.39
N HIS A 109 1.11 2.38 5.12
CA HIS A 109 1.77 1.33 4.35
C HIS A 109 2.80 1.91 3.36
N PHE A 110 4.07 2.02 3.76
CA PHE A 110 5.16 2.52 2.89
C PHE A 110 5.42 1.62 1.68
N ASN A 111 5.26 0.32 1.88
CA ASN A 111 5.47 -0.66 0.85
C ASN A 111 4.15 -1.37 0.55
N MET A 112 3.40 -0.85 -0.40
CA MET A 112 2.14 -1.46 -0.85
C MET A 112 2.33 -2.90 -1.33
N LYS A 113 3.56 -3.30 -1.73
CA LYS A 113 3.88 -4.70 -2.09
C LYS A 113 3.78 -5.67 -0.92
N GLU A 114 3.89 -5.21 0.32
CA GLU A 114 3.76 -6.07 1.50
C GLU A 114 2.31 -6.50 1.75
N ILE A 115 1.36 -5.63 1.40
CA ILE A 115 -0.08 -5.90 1.51
C ILE A 115 -0.70 -6.37 0.19
N GLU A 116 0.12 -6.52 -0.84
CA GLU A 116 -0.28 -7.00 -2.15
C GLU A 116 -0.74 -8.47 -2.08
N PRO A 117 -1.96 -8.79 -2.57
CA PRO A 117 -2.47 -10.15 -2.55
C PRO A 117 -1.66 -11.11 -3.42
N ALA A 118 -1.79 -12.42 -3.16
CA ALA A 118 -1.01 -13.43 -3.87
C ALA A 118 -1.28 -13.48 -5.39
N ASP A 119 -2.49 -13.17 -5.83
CA ASP A 119 -2.89 -13.16 -7.24
C ASP A 119 -2.17 -12.08 -8.09
N HIS A 120 -1.72 -10.99 -7.46
CA HIS A 120 -0.93 -9.95 -8.12
C HIS A 120 0.52 -10.36 -8.35
N LYS A 121 1.02 -11.39 -7.62
CA LYS A 121 2.42 -11.84 -7.66
C LYS A 121 2.70 -12.86 -8.78
N THR A 122 1.76 -13.04 -9.71
CA THR A 122 1.82 -14.07 -10.76
C THR A 122 2.71 -13.71 -11.95
N GLY A 123 3.17 -12.46 -12.07
CA GLY A 123 4.02 -12.00 -13.19
C GLY A 123 3.29 -11.80 -14.52
N ASP A 124 2.13 -12.44 -14.71
CA ASP A 124 1.28 -12.36 -15.90
C ASP A 124 -0.08 -11.66 -15.63
N TRP A 125 -0.11 -10.68 -14.71
CA TRP A 125 -1.33 -10.02 -14.25
C TRP A 125 -2.28 -9.57 -15.38
N LEU A 126 -1.74 -9.04 -16.48
CA LEU A 126 -2.56 -8.60 -17.63
C LEU A 126 -3.37 -9.73 -18.27
N LYS A 127 -2.90 -10.98 -18.16
CA LYS A 127 -3.61 -12.18 -18.66
C LYS A 127 -4.46 -12.85 -17.60
N THR A 128 -4.08 -12.74 -16.33
CA THR A 128 -4.66 -13.55 -15.23
C THR A 128 -5.65 -12.80 -14.34
N HIS A 129 -5.63 -11.46 -14.33
CA HIS A 129 -6.50 -10.66 -13.45
C HIS A 129 -7.99 -10.91 -13.68
N ARG A 130 -8.39 -11.33 -14.89
CA ARG A 130 -9.76 -11.76 -15.18
C ARG A 130 -10.24 -12.86 -14.24
N PHE A 131 -9.42 -13.88 -13.99
CA PHE A 131 -9.80 -14.99 -13.13
C PHE A 131 -9.93 -14.57 -11.66
N ALA A 132 -9.02 -13.69 -11.20
CA ALA A 132 -9.10 -13.09 -9.87
C ALA A 132 -10.38 -12.23 -9.72
N TYR A 133 -10.71 -11.45 -10.75
CA TYR A 133 -11.92 -10.65 -10.80
C TYR A 133 -13.19 -11.52 -10.81
N GLU A 134 -13.27 -12.54 -11.67
CA GLU A 134 -14.43 -13.45 -11.74
C GLU A 134 -14.66 -14.18 -10.40
N ALA A 135 -13.58 -14.55 -9.71
CA ALA A 135 -13.69 -15.22 -8.40
C ALA A 135 -14.19 -14.30 -7.29
N ALA A 136 -13.74 -13.04 -7.24
CA ALA A 136 -14.10 -12.12 -6.15
C ALA A 136 -14.02 -10.63 -6.54
N PRO A 137 -15.00 -10.11 -7.32
CA PRO A 137 -14.96 -8.73 -7.84
C PRO A 137 -14.87 -7.66 -6.73
N LYS A 138 -15.56 -7.89 -5.60
CA LYS A 138 -15.62 -6.94 -4.48
C LYS A 138 -14.25 -6.73 -3.80
N LYS A 139 -13.34 -7.71 -3.86
CA LYS A 139 -12.00 -7.58 -3.25
C LYS A 139 -11.15 -6.53 -3.96
N CYS A 140 -11.42 -6.28 -5.23
CA CYS A 140 -10.70 -5.26 -6.00
C CYS A 140 -11.02 -3.86 -5.43
N SER A 141 -12.27 -3.60 -5.08
CA SER A 141 -12.72 -2.30 -4.55
C SER A 141 -12.22 -2.00 -3.13
N ASP A 142 -11.71 -3.00 -2.41
CA ASP A 142 -11.10 -2.80 -1.09
C ASP A 142 -9.81 -1.96 -1.17
N CYS A 143 -9.12 -2.01 -2.33
CA CYS A 143 -7.85 -1.30 -2.56
C CYS A 143 -7.88 -0.37 -3.78
N HIS A 144 -8.61 -0.73 -4.84
CA HIS A 144 -8.63 -0.02 -6.12
C HIS A 144 -9.93 0.74 -6.32
N ARG A 145 -9.81 1.96 -6.85
CA ARG A 145 -10.97 2.76 -7.28
C ARG A 145 -11.38 2.38 -8.69
N GLN A 146 -12.66 2.56 -9.03
CA GLN A 146 -13.22 2.26 -10.36
C GLN A 146 -12.40 2.86 -11.53
N ARG A 147 -11.81 4.04 -11.34
CA ARG A 147 -10.93 4.68 -12.33
C ARG A 147 -9.78 3.77 -12.78
N PHE A 148 -9.26 2.89 -11.91
CA PHE A 148 -8.15 1.99 -12.25
C PHE A 148 -8.56 0.97 -13.31
N CYS A 149 -9.79 0.47 -13.23
CA CYS A 149 -10.35 -0.42 -14.25
C CYS A 149 -10.53 0.35 -15.56
N ILE A 150 -11.12 1.54 -15.48
CA ILE A 150 -11.41 2.42 -16.61
C ILE A 150 -10.11 2.83 -17.33
N GLU A 151 -9.06 3.19 -16.60
CA GLU A 151 -7.77 3.57 -17.16
C GLU A 151 -7.17 2.51 -18.10
N CYS A 152 -7.53 1.23 -17.99
CA CYS A 152 -7.11 0.20 -18.93
C CYS A 152 -8.24 -0.31 -19.83
N HIS A 153 -9.48 -0.40 -19.35
CA HIS A 153 -10.62 -0.94 -20.10
C HIS A 153 -11.38 0.10 -20.93
N GLU A 154 -11.24 1.39 -20.62
CA GLU A 154 -11.69 2.51 -21.48
C GLU A 154 -10.62 2.89 -22.51
N ARG A 155 -9.35 2.60 -22.20
CA ARG A 155 -8.27 2.66 -23.17
C ARG A 155 -8.54 1.73 -24.36
N ARG A 156 -9.04 2.31 -25.46
CA ARG A 156 -9.12 1.66 -26.79
C ARG A 156 -7.75 1.50 -27.46
N ASP A 157 -6.69 1.96 -26.81
CA ASP A 157 -5.34 2.20 -27.34
C ASP A 157 -4.36 1.03 -27.16
N VAL A 158 -4.82 -0.18 -27.52
CA VAL A 158 -3.95 -1.01 -28.40
C VAL A 158 -3.81 -0.38 -29.80
N ILE A 159 -4.61 0.64 -30.13
CA ILE A 159 -4.36 1.53 -31.27
C ILE A 159 -3.26 2.53 -30.89
N GLN A 160 -2.00 2.09 -31.05
CA GLN A 160 -0.79 2.90 -30.90
C GLN A 160 -0.71 4.11 -31.86
N HIS A 161 -1.63 4.20 -32.83
CA HIS A 161 -1.61 5.17 -33.91
C HIS A 161 -3.01 5.77 -34.11
N ARG A 162 -3.25 6.95 -33.50
CA ARG A 162 -4.48 7.73 -33.68
C ARG A 162 -4.64 8.26 -35.11
N TYR A 163 -3.52 8.35 -35.82
CA TYR A 163 -3.40 8.74 -37.21
C TYR A 163 -2.51 7.70 -37.90
N HIS A 164 -2.77 7.44 -39.18
CA HIS A 164 -1.88 6.59 -39.94
C HIS A 164 -0.58 7.34 -40.31
N PRO A 165 0.54 6.63 -40.56
CA PRO A 165 1.74 7.25 -41.12
C PRO A 165 1.42 8.05 -42.39
N ARG A 166 2.22 9.07 -42.71
CA ARG A 166 1.98 9.94 -43.90
C ARG A 166 1.86 9.18 -45.22
N ASN A 167 2.42 7.97 -45.28
CA ASN A 167 2.44 7.09 -46.45
C ASN A 167 1.46 5.92 -46.35
N TYR A 168 0.40 6.04 -45.53
CA TYR A 168 -0.55 4.93 -45.31
C TYR A 168 -1.24 4.46 -46.58
N GLU A 169 -1.40 5.32 -47.57
CA GLU A 169 -1.89 4.94 -48.90
C GLU A 169 -1.15 3.73 -49.48
N TYR A 170 0.15 3.59 -49.23
CA TYR A 170 0.95 2.48 -49.74
C TYR A 170 0.86 1.20 -48.90
N THR A 171 0.36 1.29 -47.66
CA THR A 171 0.38 0.18 -46.70
C THR A 171 -1.01 -0.26 -46.25
N HIS A 172 -2.05 0.55 -46.50
CA HIS A 172 -3.42 0.29 -46.03
C HIS A 172 -4.00 -1.00 -46.61
N SER A 173 -3.53 -1.45 -47.77
CA SER A 173 -3.96 -2.69 -48.41
C SER A 173 -3.65 -3.91 -47.55
N ILE A 174 -2.47 -3.98 -46.93
CA ILE A 174 -2.05 -5.08 -46.06
C ILE A 174 -2.97 -5.14 -44.83
N GLU A 175 -3.23 -3.97 -44.24
CA GLU A 175 -4.06 -3.85 -43.05
C GLU A 175 -5.54 -4.10 -43.31
N ALA A 176 -6.06 -3.62 -44.43
CA ALA A 176 -7.44 -3.82 -44.86
C ALA A 176 -7.70 -5.27 -45.28
N ALA A 177 -6.70 -5.95 -45.84
CA ALA A 177 -6.77 -7.38 -46.13
C ALA A 177 -6.81 -8.23 -44.85
N ALA A 178 -6.08 -7.82 -43.80
CA ALA A 178 -6.05 -8.55 -42.54
C ALA A 178 -7.36 -8.42 -41.74
N ASP A 179 -7.88 -7.20 -41.60
CA ASP A 179 -9.14 -6.93 -40.91
C ASP A 179 -9.73 -5.59 -41.37
N PRO A 180 -10.67 -5.59 -42.33
CA PRO A 180 -11.30 -4.36 -42.80
C PRO A 180 -12.31 -3.77 -41.81
N ALA A 181 -12.82 -4.56 -40.85
CA ALA A 181 -13.82 -4.10 -39.89
C ALA A 181 -13.21 -3.11 -38.87
N LYS A 182 -11.91 -3.21 -38.59
CA LYS A 182 -11.21 -2.28 -37.68
C LYS A 182 -11.26 -0.82 -38.16
N CYS A 183 -11.34 -0.60 -39.47
CA CYS A 183 -11.36 0.74 -40.08
C CYS A 183 -12.65 1.49 -39.73
N GLY A 184 -13.77 0.74 -39.62
CA GLY A 184 -15.10 1.26 -39.26
C GLY A 184 -15.18 1.89 -37.86
N ARG A 185 -14.15 1.72 -37.04
CA ARG A 185 -14.03 2.34 -35.72
C ARG A 185 -13.82 3.85 -35.80
N CYS A 186 -13.21 4.33 -36.88
CA CYS A 186 -12.89 5.75 -37.10
C CYS A 186 -13.41 6.27 -38.45
N HIS A 187 -13.42 5.43 -39.49
CA HIS A 187 -13.78 5.82 -40.85
C HIS A 187 -15.16 5.29 -41.25
N ARG A 188 -15.88 6.05 -42.09
CA ARG A 188 -17.13 5.59 -42.71
C ARG A 188 -16.81 4.82 -44.00
N PRO A 189 -17.61 3.82 -44.41
CA PRO A 189 -17.39 3.08 -45.66
C PRO A 189 -17.26 3.98 -46.90
N GLY A 190 -17.96 5.12 -46.92
CA GLY A 190 -17.87 6.09 -48.03
C GLY A 190 -16.46 6.59 -48.33
N PHE A 191 -15.61 6.73 -47.31
CA PHE A 191 -14.20 7.14 -47.47
C PHE A 191 -13.41 6.18 -48.36
N CYS A 192 -13.62 4.87 -48.18
CA CYS A 192 -12.97 3.85 -48.99
C CYS A 192 -13.45 3.92 -50.45
N MET A 193 -14.74 4.17 -50.64
CA MET A 193 -15.38 4.13 -51.94
C MET A 193 -14.97 5.28 -52.86
N GLU A 194 -14.49 6.40 -52.31
CA GLU A 194 -13.97 7.54 -53.09
C GLU A 194 -12.89 7.07 -54.09
N CYS A 195 -11.92 6.28 -53.63
CA CYS A 195 -10.88 5.73 -54.50
C CYS A 195 -11.30 4.39 -55.14
N HIS A 196 -11.87 3.47 -54.35
CA HIS A 196 -12.14 2.10 -54.79
C HIS A 196 -13.30 1.96 -55.80
N THR A 197 -14.10 3.01 -56.03
CA THR A 197 -15.15 2.99 -57.05
C THR A 197 -15.02 4.03 -58.15
N LYS A 198 -14.41 5.19 -57.86
CA LYS A 198 -14.35 6.31 -58.81
C LYS A 198 -12.96 6.51 -59.41
N GLY A 199 -11.91 5.94 -58.81
CA GLY A 199 -10.52 6.14 -59.25
C GLY A 199 -10.03 7.59 -59.17
N THR A 200 -10.78 8.48 -58.53
CA THR A 200 -10.45 9.90 -58.42
C THR A 200 -10.17 10.25 -56.97
N TRP A 201 -8.89 10.45 -56.64
CA TRP A 201 -8.49 11.11 -55.40
C TRP A 201 -8.03 12.53 -55.74
N THR A 202 -8.81 13.53 -55.37
CA THR A 202 -8.38 14.93 -55.42
C THR A 202 -7.83 15.31 -54.04
N ARG A 203 -6.55 15.74 -54.01
CA ARG A 203 -5.89 16.30 -52.82
C ARG A 203 -6.58 17.55 -52.31
#